data_AF-D8JVX1-F1
#
_entry.id   AF-D8JVX1-F1
#
_cell.length_a   1.000
_cell.length_b   1.000
_cell.length_c   1.000
_cell.angle_alpha   90.00
_cell.angle_beta   90.00
_cell.angle_gamma   90.00
#
_symmetry.space_group_name_H-M   'P 1'
#
loop_
_entity.id
_entity.type
_entity.pdbx_description
1 polymer ?
#
loop_
_entity_poly.entity_id
_entity_poly.type
_entity_poly.pdbx_seq_one_letter_code
_entity_poly.pdbx_strand_id
1 'polypeptide(L)' 'MKFEIGKTYSCRSICDYDCVFSFTVVGRSAAFVSIRNSSGKVTRRKVRVSDGVECIEPHGSYSMSPVLRAQ' A
#
# COMPACT_ATOMS: atom_id res chain seq x y z
N MET A 1 11.15 -4.00 -7.02
CA MET A 1 10.22 -3.06 -7.70
C MET A 1 9.78 -1.98 -6.73
N LYS A 2 9.52 -0.75 -7.21
CA LYS A 2 9.24 0.44 -6.38
C LYS A 2 7.86 1.01 -6.67
N PHE A 3 7.26 1.69 -5.70
CA PHE A 3 6.00 2.40 -5.92
C PHE A 3 6.19 3.59 -6.85
N GLU A 4 5.35 3.69 -7.87
CA GLU A 4 5.33 4.81 -8.81
C GLU A 4 4.19 5.78 -8.49
N ILE A 5 4.49 7.07 -8.58
CA ILE A 5 3.50 8.14 -8.35
C ILE A 5 2.49 8.14 -9.49
N GLY A 6 1.21 8.21 -9.16
CA GLY A 6 0.10 8.17 -10.13
C GLY A 6 -0.39 6.75 -10.45
N LYS A 7 0.33 5.69 -10.06
CA LYS A 7 -0.17 4.33 -10.19
C LYS A 7 -1.14 3.98 -9.06
N THR A 8 -2.17 3.23 -9.43
CA THR A 8 -3.11 2.61 -8.49
C THR A 8 -2.70 1.16 -8.27
N TYR A 9 -2.51 0.81 -7.01
CA TYR A 9 -2.21 -0.54 -6.58
C TYR A 9 -3.40 -1.06 -5.78
N SER A 10 -3.60 -2.38 -5.81
CA SER A 10 -4.64 -3.02 -5.03
C SER A 10 -4.06 -4.14 -4.18
N CYS A 11 -4.65 -4.34 -3.02
CA CYS A 11 -4.34 -5.46 -2.13
C CYS A 11 -5.64 -6.04 -1.57
N ARG A 12 -5.63 -7.33 -1.30
CA ARG A 12 -6.79 -8.05 -0.77
C ARG A 12 -6.72 -8.13 0.75
N SER A 13 -7.87 -8.13 1.39
CA SER A 13 -7.95 -8.54 2.79
C SER A 13 -7.63 -10.03 2.89
N ILE A 14 -6.88 -10.42 3.92
CA ILE A 14 -6.59 -11.84 4.17
C ILE A 14 -7.79 -12.56 4.82
N CYS A 15 -8.69 -11.80 5.46
CA CYS A 15 -9.87 -12.33 6.15
C CYS A 15 -11.09 -12.43 5.22
N ASP A 16 -11.12 -11.64 4.15
CA ASP A 16 -12.22 -11.57 3.21
C ASP A 16 -11.66 -11.45 1.79
N TYR A 17 -11.81 -12.52 1.01
CA TYR A 17 -11.23 -12.62 -0.33
C TYR A 17 -11.88 -11.64 -1.31
N ASP A 18 -13.15 -11.30 -1.11
CA ASP A 18 -13.91 -10.37 -1.96
C ASP A 18 -13.58 -8.91 -1.65
N CYS A 19 -12.96 -8.64 -0.50
CA CYS A 19 -12.59 -7.29 -0.10
C CYS A 19 -11.24 -6.86 -0.72
N VAL A 20 -11.32 -6.20 -1.87
CA VAL A 20 -10.17 -5.60 -2.57
C VAL A 20 -10.05 -4.12 -2.19
N PHE A 21 -8.92 -3.76 -1.58
CA PHE A 21 -8.59 -2.38 -1.28
C PHE A 21 -7.73 -1.77 -2.38
N SER A 22 -8.22 -0.68 -2.98
CA SER A 22 -7.50 0.08 -4.01
C SER A 22 -6.91 1.37 -3.44
N PHE A 23 -5.64 1.62 -3.75
CA PHE A 23 -4.89 2.78 -3.28
C PHE A 23 -4.09 3.42 -4.41
N THR A 24 -4.21 4.73 -4.57
CA THR A 24 -3.42 5.49 -5.53
C THR A 24 -2.23 6.14 -4.84
N VAL A 25 -1.03 5.96 -5.40
CA VAL A 25 0.18 6.58 -4.85
C VAL A 25 0.22 8.05 -5.29
N VAL A 26 0.18 8.96 -4.32
CA VAL A 26 0.22 10.42 -4.55
C VAL A 26 1.62 10.99 -4.37
N GLY A 27 2.45 10.33 -3.57
CA GLY A 27 3.82 10.77 -3.34
C GLY A 27 4.69 9.62 -2.87
N ARG A 28 5.95 9.62 -3.31
CA ARG A 28 6.94 8.63 -2.91
C ARG A 28 8.21 9.33 -2.44
N SER A 29 8.72 8.88 -1.31
CA SER A 29 10.00 9.29 -0.73
C SER A 29 10.87 8.05 -0.52
N ALA A 30 12.13 8.22 -0.07
CA ALA A 30 13.09 7.13 0.05
C ALA A 30 12.64 6.03 1.04
N ALA A 31 11.94 6.39 2.11
CA ALA A 31 11.47 5.46 3.15
C ALA A 31 9.96 5.50 3.40
N PHE A 32 9.22 6.37 2.69
CA PHE A 32 7.80 6.60 2.92
C PHE A 32 7.04 6.75 1.60
N VAL A 33 5.79 6.31 1.60
CA VAL A 33 4.85 6.47 0.49
C VAL A 33 3.56 7.07 1.01
N SER A 34 3.04 8.05 0.27
CA SER A 34 1.74 8.67 0.50
C SER A 34 0.73 8.02 -0.44
N ILE A 35 -0.24 7.32 0.15
CA ILE A 35 -1.32 6.64 -0.56
C ILE A 35 -2.64 7.34 -0.31
N ARG A 36 -3.47 7.41 -1.35
CA ARG A 36 -4.85 7.87 -1.29
C ARG A 36 -5.77 6.67 -1.40
N ASN A 37 -6.64 6.48 -0.42
CA ASN A 37 -7.66 5.44 -0.48
C ASN A 37 -8.83 5.86 -1.38
N SER A 38 -9.73 4.91 -1.69
CA SER A 38 -10.93 5.18 -2.48
C SER A 38 -11.87 6.21 -1.84
N SER A 39 -11.82 6.39 -0.52
CA SER A 39 -12.58 7.41 0.21
C SER A 39 -11.94 8.82 0.11
N GLY A 40 -10.81 8.96 -0.59
CA GLY A 40 -10.12 10.23 -0.79
C GLY A 40 -9.15 10.63 0.33
N LYS A 41 -9.06 9.86 1.42
CA LYS A 41 -8.13 10.09 2.53
C LYS A 41 -6.72 9.73 2.12
N VAL A 42 -5.81 10.68 2.31
CA VAL A 42 -4.38 10.49 2.07
C VAL A 42 -3.71 10.09 3.38
N THR A 43 -2.98 8.98 3.35
CA THR A 43 -2.23 8.46 4.50
C THR A 43 -0.78 8.20 4.10
N ARG A 44 0.15 8.56 4.97
CA ARG A 44 1.57 8.29 4.78
C ARG A 44 1.96 7.02 5.52
N ARG A 45 2.65 6.11 4.82
CA ARG A 45 3.12 4.82 5.36
C ARG A 45 4.61 4.65 5.13
N LYS A 46 5.26 3.92 6.04
CA LYS A 46 6.66 3.54 5.90
C LYS A 46 6.77 2.39 4.89
N VAL A 47 7.74 2.47 4.00
CA VAL A 47 8.05 1.41 3.05
C VAL A 47 8.91 0.35 3.73
N ARG A 48 8.52 -0.91 3.56
CA ARG A 48 9.30 -2.08 3.94
C ARG A 48 9.67 -2.83 2.67
N VAL A 49 10.86 -3.38 2.59
CA VAL A 49 11.26 -4.22 1.47
C VAL A 49 11.12 -5.68 1.89
N SER A 50 10.34 -6.47 1.14
CA SER A 50 10.28 -7.92 1.27
C SER A 50 10.62 -8.52 -0.08
N ASP A 51 11.59 -9.44 -0.12
CA ASP A 51 11.97 -10.15 -1.35
C ASP A 51 12.35 -9.22 -2.52
N GLY A 52 12.98 -8.07 -2.24
CA GLY A 52 13.36 -7.08 -3.26
C GLY A 52 12.19 -6.25 -3.82
N VAL A 53 11.00 -6.38 -3.25
CA VAL A 53 9.80 -5.62 -3.60
C VAL A 53 9.44 -4.66 -2.46
N GLU A 54 9.15 -3.41 -2.79
CA GLU A 54 8.61 -2.45 -1.83
C GLU A 54 7.18 -2.84 -1.46
N CYS A 55 6.93 -2.90 -0.16
CA CYS A 55 5.69 -3.29 0.47
C CYS A 55 5.28 -2.22 1.48
N ILE A 56 3.99 -1.94 1.60
CA ILE A 56 3.42 -1.08 2.64
C ILE A 56 2.18 -1.71 3.24
N GLU A 57 1.89 -1.37 4.49
CA GLU A 57 0.66 -1.76 5.17
C GLU A 57 -0.30 -0.55 5.18
N PRO A 58 -1.27 -0.49 4.25
CA PRO A 58 -2.14 0.69 4.09
C PRO A 58 -2.98 1.01 5.32
N HIS A 59 -3.47 0.00 6.02
CA HIS A 59 -4.29 0.15 7.24
C HIS A 59 -3.47 0.29 8.52
N GLY A 60 -2.18 -0.09 8.47
CA GLY A 60 -1.23 0.01 9.57
C GLY A 60 -0.66 -1.34 9.97
N SER A 61 0.31 -1.30 10.88
CA SER A 61 1.02 -2.49 11.34
C SER A 61 0.24 -3.20 12.43
N TYR A 62 -0.46 -4.27 12.06
CA TYR A 62 -1.12 -5.19 12.98
C TYR A 62 -1.07 -6.62 12.40
N SER A 63 -1.31 -7.63 13.24
CA SER A 63 -1.34 -9.03 12.83
C SER A 63 -2.36 -9.23 11.71
N MET A 64 -2.00 -9.96 10.65
CA MET A 64 -2.86 -10.18 9.47
C MET A 64 -3.25 -8.89 8.72
N SER A 65 -2.50 -7.80 8.89
CA SER A 65 -2.72 -6.58 8.11
C SER A 65 -2.52 -6.85 6.61
N PRO A 66 -3.39 -6.29 5.74
CA PRO A 66 -3.22 -6.40 4.31
C PRO A 66 -1.93 -5.69 3.88
N VAL A 67 -1.17 -6.33 3.00
CA VAL A 67 0.10 -5.81 2.49
C VAL A 67 -0.07 -5.41 1.03
N LEU A 68 0.18 -4.15 0.74
CA LEU A 68 0.25 -3.62 -0.61
C LEU A 68 1.68 -3.81 -1.12
N ARG A 69 1.85 -4.51 -2.25
CA ARG A 69 3.15 -4.72 -2.90
C ARG A 69 3.22 -3.89 -4.18
N ALA A 70 4.40 -3.35 -4.48
CA ALA A 70 4.65 -2.54 -5.68
C ALA A 70 4.86 -3.41 -6.94
N GLN A 71 3.88 -4.26 -7.27
CA GLN A 71 3.87 -5.11 -8.47
C GLN A 71 2.99 -4.50 -9.56
#